data_AF-A0A369HIN3-F1
#
_entry.id   AF-A0A369HIN3-F1
#
_cell.length_a   1.000
_cell.length_b   1.000
_cell.length_c   1.000
_cell.angle_alpha   90.00
_cell.angle_beta   90.00
_cell.angle_gamma   90.00
#
_symmetry.space_group_name_H-M   'P 1'
#
loop_
_entity.id
_entity.type
_entity.pdbx_description
1 polymer ?
#
loop_
_entity_poly.entity_id
_entity_poly.type
_entity_poly.pdbx_seq_one_letter_code
_entity_poly.pdbx_strand_id
1 'polypeptide(L)'
;MIIIPMPDHVQAMLVDDWENITKNNQLVPLPHPNPVNKILENYLEYEKPHREQGSSSMDILEEVIAGLREYFEKALSRILLYRFERHQYMNFRTLWDNNTEETSQYKSVSDVYGAEHLARLIVSLPELLAQTNMDQQSVSRLREEMGKFNVWLSRNCETYFVSEYETPSQEYIDKARSF
;
A
#
# COMPACT_ATOMS: atom_id res chain seq x y z
N MET A 1 -23.74 1.13 3.22
CA MET A 1 -22.54 0.68 2.49
C MET A 1 -21.47 1.75 2.69
N ILE A 2 -20.31 1.38 3.23
CA ILE A 2 -19.16 2.30 3.32
C ILE A 2 -18.57 2.38 1.92
N ILE A 3 -18.31 3.59 1.43
CA ILE A 3 -17.68 3.81 0.13
C ILE A 3 -16.55 4.80 0.35
N ILE A 4 -15.32 4.39 0.01
CA ILE A 4 -14.18 5.30 -0.04
C ILE A 4 -13.94 5.61 -1.52
N PRO A 5 -14.05 6.88 -1.94
CA PRO A 5 -13.90 7.23 -3.34
C PRO A 5 -12.45 6.99 -3.78
N MET A 6 -12.27 6.28 -4.90
CA MET A 6 -10.99 6.10 -5.56
C MET A 6 -11.10 6.64 -6.99
N PRO A 7 -10.15 7.44 -7.47
CA PRO A 7 -10.15 7.92 -8.85
C PRO A 7 -10.08 6.78 -9.88
N ASP A 8 -10.86 6.90 -10.95
CA ASP A 8 -11.04 5.84 -11.97
C ASP A 8 -9.72 5.39 -12.60
N HIS A 9 -8.77 6.30 -12.81
CA HIS A 9 -7.47 5.93 -13.39
C HIS A 9 -6.62 5.09 -12.44
N VAL A 10 -6.71 5.30 -11.12
CA VAL A 10 -6.05 4.43 -10.13
C VAL A 10 -6.71 3.05 -10.12
N GLN A 11 -8.04 2.99 -10.31
CA GLN A 11 -8.74 1.70 -10.47
C GLN A 11 -8.31 0.97 -11.74
N ALA A 12 -8.13 1.69 -12.86
CA ALA A 12 -7.61 1.11 -14.09
C ALA A 12 -6.19 0.56 -13.90
N MET A 13 -5.31 1.29 -13.22
CA MET A 13 -3.97 0.81 -12.88
C MET A 13 -3.99 -0.47 -12.03
N LEU A 14 -5.00 -0.66 -11.16
CA LEU A 14 -5.16 -1.90 -10.40
C LEU A 14 -5.65 -3.08 -11.26
N VAL A 15 -6.38 -2.81 -12.33
CA VAL A 15 -6.72 -3.84 -13.32
C VAL A 15 -5.46 -4.28 -14.06
N ASP A 16 -4.64 -3.32 -14.51
CA ASP A 16 -3.36 -3.60 -15.18
C ASP A 16 -2.38 -4.34 -14.25
N ASP A 17 -2.26 -3.92 -12.98
CA ASP A 17 -1.48 -4.60 -11.94
C ASP A 17 -1.90 -6.07 -11.78
N TRP A 18 -3.21 -6.32 -11.70
CA TRP A 18 -3.74 -7.69 -11.63
C TRP A 18 -3.37 -8.50 -12.87
N GLU A 19 -3.49 -7.94 -14.07
CA GLU A 19 -3.11 -8.64 -15.32
C GLU A 19 -1.61 -8.94 -15.37
N ASN A 20 -0.76 -7.97 -15.02
CA ASN A 20 0.69 -8.12 -15.02
C ASN A 20 1.15 -9.25 -14.09
N ILE A 21 0.57 -9.33 -12.89
CA ILE A 21 0.98 -10.34 -11.91
C ILE A 21 0.37 -11.71 -12.19
N THR A 22 -0.93 -11.75 -12.51
CA THR A 22 -1.66 -13.02 -12.57
C THR A 22 -1.64 -13.69 -13.95
N LYS A 23 -1.54 -12.90 -15.03
CA LYS A 23 -1.50 -13.43 -16.41
C LYS A 23 -0.10 -13.38 -16.99
N ASN A 24 0.60 -12.26 -16.81
CA ASN A 24 1.91 -12.04 -17.45
C ASN A 24 3.08 -12.60 -16.62
N ASN A 25 2.83 -13.10 -15.40
CA ASN A 25 3.85 -13.60 -14.47
C ASN A 25 4.95 -12.56 -14.19
N GLN A 26 4.58 -11.29 -14.05
CA GLN A 26 5.50 -10.21 -13.69
C GLN A 26 5.36 -9.85 -12.21
N LEU A 27 6.33 -9.10 -11.69
CA LEU A 27 6.34 -8.62 -10.31
C LEU A 27 6.63 -7.13 -10.28
N VAL A 28 6.08 -6.45 -9.27
CA VAL A 28 6.56 -5.11 -8.91
C VAL A 28 8.02 -5.23 -8.46
N PRO A 29 8.94 -4.38 -8.93
CA PRO A 29 10.33 -4.38 -8.50
C PRO A 29 10.42 -4.04 -7.00
N LEU A 30 11.10 -4.90 -6.22
CA LEU A 30 11.32 -4.73 -4.79
C LEU A 30 12.82 -4.82 -4.45
N PRO A 31 13.37 -3.99 -3.54
CA PRO A 31 12.68 -2.93 -2.79
C PRO A 31 12.18 -1.80 -3.68
N HIS A 32 10.97 -1.32 -3.39
CA HIS A 32 10.30 -0.32 -4.22
C HIS A 32 11.04 1.04 -4.09
N PRO A 33 11.26 1.78 -5.21
CA PRO A 33 11.99 3.06 -5.18
C PRO A 33 11.27 4.16 -4.38
N ASN A 34 9.94 4.04 -4.24
CA ASN A 34 9.11 4.93 -3.44
C ASN A 34 8.25 4.11 -2.46
N PRO A 35 8.82 3.65 -1.34
CA PRO A 35 8.11 2.74 -0.45
C PRO A 35 6.94 3.42 0.27
N VAL A 36 5.99 2.64 0.77
CA VAL A 36 4.78 3.16 1.45
C VAL A 36 5.11 4.17 2.53
N ASN A 37 6.14 3.95 3.35
CA ASN A 37 6.55 4.90 4.38
C ASN A 37 6.86 6.29 3.79
N LYS A 38 7.57 6.35 2.66
CA LYS A 38 7.89 7.58 1.94
C LYS A 38 6.64 8.23 1.35
N ILE A 39 5.72 7.45 0.78
CA ILE A 39 4.45 7.96 0.23
C ILE A 39 3.63 8.64 1.33
N LEU A 40 3.47 7.97 2.48
CA LEU A 40 2.70 8.47 3.60
C LEU A 40 3.36 9.70 4.25
N GLU A 41 4.68 9.71 4.37
CA GLU A 41 5.44 10.87 4.86
C GLU A 41 5.29 12.08 3.92
N ASN A 42 5.47 11.89 2.61
CA ASN A 42 5.29 12.95 1.63
C ASN A 42 3.87 13.54 1.64
N TYR A 43 2.85 12.70 1.88
CA TYR A 43 1.48 13.19 2.02
C TYR A 43 1.28 14.01 3.30
N LEU A 44 1.84 13.57 4.43
CA LEU A 44 1.83 14.35 5.67
C LEU A 44 2.51 15.71 5.49
N GLU A 45 3.67 15.74 4.83
CA GLU A 45 4.38 16.98 4.52
C GLU A 45 3.59 17.90 3.58
N TYR A 46 2.85 17.33 2.62
CA TYR A 46 1.97 18.08 1.73
C TYR A 46 0.80 18.72 2.48
N GLU A 47 0.17 18.00 3.42
CA GLU A 47 -1.01 18.47 4.14
C GLU A 47 -0.68 19.40 5.32
N LYS A 48 0.48 19.24 5.97
CA LYS A 48 0.91 20.02 7.14
C LYS A 48 0.74 21.54 6.99
N PRO A 49 1.18 22.19 5.88
CA PRO A 49 1.03 23.65 5.71
C PRO A 49 -0.43 24.12 5.57
N HIS A 50 -1.35 23.22 5.26
CA HIS A 50 -2.76 23.53 5.03
C HIS A 50 -3.62 23.37 6.30
N ARG A 51 -3.01 23.00 7.43
CA ARG A 51 -3.70 22.72 8.69
C ARG A 51 -3.08 23.53 9.83
N GLU A 52 -3.92 24.02 10.73
CA GLU A 52 -3.46 24.70 11.93
C GLU A 52 -2.78 23.70 12.88
N GLN A 53 -1.60 24.07 13.41
CA GLN A 53 -0.83 23.23 14.32
C GLN A 53 -1.60 22.99 15.63
N GLY A 54 -1.70 21.73 16.06
CA GLY A 54 -2.45 21.34 17.26
C GLY A 54 -3.98 21.38 17.09
N SER A 55 -4.47 21.51 15.85
CA SER A 55 -5.89 21.39 15.56
C SER A 55 -6.35 19.93 15.51
N SER A 56 -7.62 19.69 15.84
CA SER A 56 -8.23 18.36 15.68
C SER A 56 -8.13 17.83 14.24
N SER A 57 -8.12 18.71 13.24
CA SER A 57 -7.93 18.29 11.84
C SER A 57 -6.53 17.74 11.58
N MET A 58 -5.50 18.26 12.25
CA MET A 58 -4.14 17.75 12.16
C MET A 58 -4.03 16.39 12.87
N ASP A 59 -4.58 16.28 14.09
CA ASP A 59 -4.57 15.04 14.86
C ASP A 59 -5.25 13.88 14.10
N ILE A 60 -6.40 14.15 13.47
CA ILE A 60 -7.13 13.16 12.66
C ILE A 60 -6.28 12.69 11.46
N LEU A 61 -5.55 13.59 10.80
CA LEU A 61 -4.68 13.20 9.68
C LEU A 61 -3.56 12.28 10.15
N GLU A 62 -2.88 12.64 11.24
CA GLU A 62 -1.80 11.83 11.79
C GLU A 62 -2.31 10.45 12.22
N GLU A 63 -3.48 10.39 12.86
CA GLU A 63 -4.13 9.14 13.26
C GLU A 63 -4.50 8.27 12.04
N VAL A 64 -5.11 8.85 11.01
CA VAL A 64 -5.49 8.12 9.79
C VAL A 64 -4.26 7.56 9.08
N ILE A 65 -3.19 8.35 8.96
CA ILE A 65 -1.96 7.91 8.28
C ILE A 65 -1.21 6.86 9.09
N ALA A 66 -1.13 7.02 10.41
CA ALA A 66 -0.57 6.00 11.29
C ALA A 66 -1.36 4.69 11.22
N GLY A 67 -2.69 4.77 11.26
CA GLY A 67 -3.59 3.63 11.13
C GLY A 67 -3.46 2.94 9.77
N LEU A 68 -3.36 3.70 8.67
CA LEU A 68 -3.16 3.15 7.33
C LEU A 68 -1.83 2.38 7.23
N ARG A 69 -0.75 2.94 7.79
CA ARG A 69 0.57 2.27 7.86
C ARG A 69 0.48 0.96 8.64
N GLU A 70 -0.06 1.00 9.86
CA GLU A 70 -0.18 -0.19 10.71
C GLU A 70 -1.07 -1.26 10.07
N TYR A 71 -2.15 -0.83 9.41
CA TYR A 71 -3.04 -1.76 8.73
C TYR A 71 -2.36 -2.39 7.52
N PHE A 72 -1.60 -1.62 6.74
CA PHE A 72 -0.79 -2.15 5.63
C PHE A 72 0.21 -3.21 6.12
N GLU A 73 0.92 -2.94 7.22
CA GLU A 73 1.85 -3.89 7.84
C GLU A 73 1.20 -5.25 8.13
N LYS A 74 -0.03 -5.22 8.67
CA LYS A 74 -0.77 -6.43 9.06
C LYS A 74 -1.47 -7.10 7.88
N ALA A 75 -1.94 -6.31 6.91
CA ALA A 75 -2.79 -6.78 5.83
C ALA A 75 -1.99 -7.38 4.67
N LEU A 76 -0.77 -6.90 4.40
CA LEU A 76 -0.01 -7.28 3.20
C LEU A 76 0.05 -8.79 3.00
N SER A 77 0.64 -9.49 3.96
CA SER A 77 0.82 -10.95 3.92
C SER A 77 -0.47 -11.76 4.00
N ARG A 78 -1.61 -11.14 4.29
CA ARG A 78 -2.89 -11.82 4.48
C ARG A 78 -3.75 -11.72 3.25
N ILE A 79 -4.00 -10.49 2.80
CA ILE A 79 -5.06 -10.19 1.83
C ILE A 79 -4.61 -9.38 0.62
N LEU A 80 -3.40 -8.83 0.59
CA LEU A 80 -2.98 -7.91 -0.49
C LEU A 80 -2.08 -8.57 -1.56
N LEU A 81 -1.49 -9.73 -1.27
CA LEU A 81 -0.60 -10.43 -2.20
C LEU A 81 -1.34 -11.49 -3.01
N TYR A 82 -1.18 -11.45 -4.33
CA TYR A 82 -1.56 -12.53 -5.23
C TYR A 82 -0.68 -13.76 -4.98
N ARG A 83 -1.16 -14.94 -5.42
CA ARG A 83 -0.44 -16.22 -5.24
C ARG A 83 1.00 -16.15 -5.79
N PHE A 84 1.18 -15.50 -6.93
CA PHE A 84 2.48 -15.38 -7.60
C PHE A 84 3.52 -14.55 -6.83
N GLU A 85 3.09 -13.63 -5.96
CA GLU A 85 3.97 -12.75 -5.16
C GLU A 85 4.42 -13.42 -3.83
N ARG A 86 3.83 -14.56 -3.46
CA ARG A 86 4.04 -15.17 -2.13
C ARG A 86 5.49 -15.57 -1.88
N HIS A 87 6.19 -16.10 -2.88
CA HIS A 87 7.60 -16.44 -2.74
C HIS A 87 8.49 -15.20 -2.56
N GLN A 88 8.24 -14.12 -3.31
CA GLN A 88 8.94 -12.85 -3.14
C GLN A 88 8.80 -12.34 -1.71
N TYR A 89 7.58 -12.37 -1.15
CA TYR A 89 7.35 -12.00 0.25
C TYR A 89 8.10 -12.89 1.24
N MET A 90 8.10 -14.22 1.05
CA MET A 90 8.81 -15.14 1.95
C MET A 90 10.32 -14.87 1.98
N ASN A 91 10.92 -14.53 0.84
CA ASN A 91 12.34 -14.16 0.78
C ASN A 91 12.64 -12.92 1.63
N PHE A 92 11.85 -11.85 1.50
CA PHE A 92 11.99 -10.66 2.34
C PHE A 92 11.73 -10.96 3.81
N ARG A 93 10.75 -11.82 4.11
CA ARG A 93 10.46 -12.22 5.49
C ARG A 93 11.65 -12.89 6.15
N THR A 94 12.32 -13.81 5.45
CA THR A 94 13.55 -14.44 5.95
C THR A 94 14.67 -13.42 6.20
N LEU A 95 14.81 -12.40 5.34
CA LEU A 95 15.78 -11.32 5.56
C LEU A 95 15.47 -10.52 6.84
N TRP A 96 14.20 -10.19 7.08
CA TRP A 96 13.78 -9.47 8.29
C TRP A 96 14.00 -10.28 9.57
N ASP A 97 13.73 -11.59 9.54
CA ASP A 97 13.89 -12.47 10.70
C ASP A 97 15.39 -12.69 11.04
N ASN A 98 16.29 -12.67 10.04
CA ASN A 98 17.73 -12.89 10.24
C ASN A 98 18.51 -11.65 10.73
N ASN A 99 17.97 -10.44 10.54
CA ASN A 99 18.40 -9.18 11.16
C ASN A 99 19.93 -8.91 11.15
N THR A 100 20.58 -9.13 10.01
CA THR A 100 21.99 -8.79 9.79
C THR A 100 22.18 -7.28 9.59
N GLU A 101 23.29 -6.70 10.06
CA GLU A 101 23.58 -5.25 9.96
C GLU A 101 23.52 -4.71 8.51
N GLU A 102 23.84 -5.54 7.51
CA GLU A 102 23.73 -5.23 6.07
C GLU A 102 22.28 -5.15 5.55
N THR A 103 21.33 -5.81 6.21
CA THR A 103 19.88 -5.76 5.87
C THR A 103 19.11 -4.68 6.64
N SER A 104 19.82 -3.84 7.41
CA SER A 104 19.23 -2.85 8.32
C SER A 104 18.43 -1.74 7.65
N GLN A 105 18.49 -1.60 6.32
CA GLN A 105 17.80 -0.54 5.58
C GLN A 105 16.29 -0.78 5.46
N TYR A 106 15.84 -2.04 5.35
CA TYR A 106 14.44 -2.39 5.11
C TYR A 106 13.90 -3.24 6.26
N LYS A 107 13.27 -2.60 7.25
CA LYS A 107 12.89 -3.25 8.52
C LYS A 107 11.44 -3.73 8.55
N SER A 108 10.62 -3.25 7.62
CA SER A 108 9.17 -3.48 7.60
C SER A 108 8.63 -3.63 6.18
N VAL A 109 7.39 -4.08 6.04
CA VAL A 109 6.79 -4.17 4.70
C VAL A 109 6.57 -2.78 4.10
N SER A 110 6.32 -1.76 4.93
CA SER A 110 6.13 -0.37 4.49
C SER A 110 7.43 0.27 4.00
N ASP A 111 8.59 -0.33 4.30
CA ASP A 111 9.89 0.08 3.75
C ASP A 111 10.21 -0.57 2.41
N VAL A 112 9.52 -1.66 2.06
CA VAL A 112 9.82 -2.48 0.87
C VAL A 112 8.79 -2.30 -0.24
N TYR A 113 7.50 -2.28 0.10
CA TYR A 113 6.42 -2.30 -0.88
C TYR A 113 5.96 -0.89 -1.28
N GLY A 114 5.30 -0.79 -2.43
CA GLY A 114 4.98 0.48 -3.12
C GLY A 114 3.50 0.85 -3.17
N ALA A 115 3.18 1.74 -4.11
CA ALA A 115 1.85 2.32 -4.28
C ALA A 115 0.82 1.29 -4.79
N GLU A 116 1.26 0.29 -5.55
CA GLU A 116 0.44 -0.79 -6.10
C GLU A 116 -0.24 -1.55 -4.96
N HIS A 117 0.54 -2.05 -4.02
CA HIS A 117 0.05 -2.80 -2.86
C HIS A 117 -0.76 -1.92 -1.92
N LEU A 118 -0.38 -0.64 -1.75
CA LEU A 118 -1.15 0.31 -0.95
C LEU A 118 -2.52 0.57 -1.58
N ALA A 119 -2.60 0.73 -2.90
CA ALA A 119 -3.85 0.92 -3.61
C ALA A 119 -4.78 -0.30 -3.48
N ARG A 120 -4.24 -1.53 -3.50
CA ARG A 120 -5.01 -2.76 -3.21
C ARG A 120 -5.65 -2.72 -1.80
N LEU A 121 -4.92 -2.20 -0.81
CA LEU A 121 -5.47 -2.02 0.54
C LEU A 121 -6.63 -1.04 0.51
N ILE A 122 -6.46 0.12 -0.14
CA ILE A 122 -7.47 1.18 -0.17
C ILE A 122 -8.77 0.71 -0.82
N VAL A 123 -8.71 -0.07 -1.91
CA VAL A 123 -9.91 -0.67 -2.53
C VAL A 123 -10.59 -1.68 -1.61
N SER A 124 -9.83 -2.37 -0.76
CA SER A 124 -10.36 -3.35 0.20
C SER A 124 -10.90 -2.70 1.49
N LEU A 125 -10.47 -1.48 1.83
CA LEU A 125 -10.85 -0.79 3.07
C LEU A 125 -12.37 -0.70 3.32
N PRO A 126 -13.23 -0.39 2.33
CA PRO A 126 -14.68 -0.32 2.57
C PRO A 126 -15.28 -1.62 3.13
N GLU A 127 -14.82 -2.78 2.65
CA GLU A 127 -15.25 -4.09 3.15
C GLU A 127 -14.69 -4.36 4.55
N LEU A 128 -13.43 -4.02 4.77
CA LEU A 128 -12.77 -4.20 6.07
C LEU A 128 -13.39 -3.32 7.16
N LEU A 129 -13.74 -2.07 6.84
CA LEU A 129 -14.41 -1.15 7.75
C LEU A 129 -15.84 -1.59 8.07
N ALA A 130 -16.51 -2.30 7.17
CA ALA A 130 -17.84 -2.85 7.44
C ALA A 130 -17.81 -3.96 8.52
N GLN A 131 -16.62 -4.49 8.84
CA GLN A 131 -16.41 -5.50 9.88
C GLN A 131 -15.96 -4.90 11.22
N THR A 132 -15.83 -3.58 11.34
CA THR A 132 -15.45 -2.91 12.59
C THR A 132 -16.67 -2.32 13.32
N ASN A 133 -16.52 -2.07 14.62
CA ASN A 133 -17.54 -1.43 15.45
C ASN A 133 -17.35 0.11 15.53
N MET A 134 -16.85 0.73 14.46
CA MET A 134 -16.68 2.19 14.41
C MET A 134 -18.04 2.90 14.31
N ASP A 135 -18.18 4.02 15.01
CA ASP A 135 -19.37 4.85 14.90
C ASP A 135 -19.40 5.61 13.54
N GLN A 136 -20.59 6.08 13.15
CA GLN A 136 -20.80 6.72 11.86
C GLN A 136 -19.98 8.01 11.68
N GLN A 137 -19.73 8.76 12.76
CA GLN A 137 -18.95 10.00 12.70
C GLN A 137 -17.47 9.69 12.42
N SER A 138 -16.92 8.69 13.10
CA SER A 138 -15.54 8.22 12.88
C SER A 138 -15.35 7.69 11.46
N VAL A 139 -16.28 6.86 10.96
CA VAL A 139 -16.26 6.38 9.57
C VAL A 139 -16.33 7.52 8.56
N SER A 140 -17.15 8.54 8.82
CA SER A 140 -17.28 9.70 7.93
C SER A 140 -15.96 10.50 7.85
N ARG A 141 -15.29 10.72 8.98
CA ARG A 141 -13.99 11.42 9.04
C ARG A 141 -12.91 10.65 8.31
N LEU A 142 -12.81 9.35 8.57
CA LEU A 142 -11.86 8.46 7.88
C LEU A 142 -12.08 8.50 6.36
N ARG A 143 -13.34 8.40 5.92
CA ARG A 143 -13.70 8.46 4.49
C ARG A 143 -13.26 9.77 3.85
N GLU A 144 -13.45 10.89 4.54
CA GLU A 144 -13.05 12.21 4.03
C GLU A 144 -11.53 12.30 3.85
N GLU A 145 -10.76 11.91 4.88
CA GLU A 145 -9.31 11.94 4.83
C GLU A 145 -8.74 10.97 3.80
N MET A 146 -9.28 9.75 3.72
CA MET A 146 -8.91 8.79 2.68
C MET A 146 -9.26 9.30 1.27
N GLY A 147 -10.38 10.03 1.12
CA GLY A 147 -10.74 10.66 -0.14
C GLY A 147 -9.72 11.71 -0.60
N LYS A 148 -9.26 12.57 0.33
CA LYS A 148 -8.19 13.55 0.06
C LYS A 148 -6.88 12.86 -0.31
N PHE A 149 -6.50 11.83 0.45
CA PHE A 149 -5.30 11.02 0.17
C PHE A 149 -5.36 10.38 -1.22
N ASN A 150 -6.48 9.77 -1.58
CA ASN A 150 -6.65 9.10 -2.87
C ASN A 150 -6.54 10.10 -4.02
N VAL A 151 -7.13 11.29 -3.90
CA VAL A 151 -6.99 12.35 -4.91
C VAL A 151 -5.54 12.79 -5.03
N TRP A 152 -4.84 12.99 -3.91
CA TRP A 152 -3.42 13.36 -3.92
C TRP A 152 -2.55 12.27 -4.56
N LEU A 153 -2.71 11.01 -4.15
CA LEU A 153 -1.96 9.88 -4.72
C LEU A 153 -2.17 9.79 -6.23
N SER A 154 -3.42 9.98 -6.66
CA SER A 154 -3.80 9.92 -8.07
C SER A 154 -3.18 11.01 -8.94
N ARG A 155 -2.89 12.19 -8.37
CA ARG A 155 -2.18 13.28 -9.05
C ARG A 155 -0.67 13.05 -9.13
N ASN A 156 -0.16 12.13 -8.32
CA ASN A 156 1.27 11.79 -8.23
C ASN A 156 1.53 10.34 -8.68
N CYS A 157 0.60 9.73 -9.44
CA CYS A 157 0.69 8.32 -9.79
C CYS A 157 1.95 8.00 -10.62
N GLU A 158 2.33 8.88 -11.55
CA GLU A 158 3.56 8.75 -12.35
C GLU A 158 4.84 8.72 -11.50
N THR A 159 4.81 9.33 -10.32
CA THR A 159 5.94 9.34 -9.39
C THR A 159 5.99 8.07 -8.54
N TYR A 160 4.82 7.57 -8.12
CA TYR A 160 4.73 6.55 -7.08
C TYR A 160 4.43 5.15 -7.56
N PHE A 161 3.82 4.98 -8.72
CA PHE A 161 3.62 3.67 -9.34
C PHE A 161 4.75 3.40 -10.33
N VAL A 162 5.13 2.13 -10.45
CA VAL A 162 6.14 1.73 -11.43
C VAL A 162 5.57 1.78 -12.84
N SER A 163 6.39 2.22 -13.79
CA SER A 163 6.05 2.18 -15.21
C SER A 163 6.19 0.77 -15.80
N GLU A 164 7.10 -0.05 -15.24
CA GLU A 164 7.43 -1.37 -15.75
C GLU A 164 7.56 -2.39 -14.62
N TYR A 165 6.98 -3.57 -14.85
CA TYR A 165 7.06 -4.71 -13.94
C TYR A 165 8.18 -5.65 -14.42
N GLU A 166 8.87 -6.26 -13.47
CA GLU A 166 9.98 -7.16 -13.75
C GLU A 166 9.46 -8.55 -14.14
N THR A 167 10.08 -9.15 -15.16
CA THR A 167 9.91 -10.58 -15.44
C THR A 167 10.91 -11.35 -14.59
N PRO A 168 10.46 -12.13 -13.59
CA PRO A 168 11.36 -12.86 -12.72
C PRO A 168 11.99 -14.04 -13.45
N SER A 169 13.02 -14.64 -12.85
CA SER A 169 13.71 -15.80 -13.43
C SER A 169 12.78 -17.01 -13.58
N GLN A 170 13.13 -17.92 -14.50
CA GLN A 170 12.38 -19.18 -14.67
C GLN A 170 12.32 -19.99 -13.37
N GLU A 171 13.39 -19.99 -12.58
CA GLU A 171 13.42 -20.64 -11.26
C GLU A 171 12.35 -20.07 -10.31
N TYR A 172 12.16 -18.75 -10.31
CA TYR A 172 11.11 -18.12 -9.50
C TYR A 172 9.72 -18.57 -9.98
N ILE A 173 9.49 -18.55 -11.30
CA ILE A 173 8.20 -18.95 -11.90
C ILE A 173 7.86 -20.39 -11.52
N ASP A 174 8.82 -21.30 -11.59
CA ASP A 174 8.62 -22.72 -11.25
C ASP A 174 8.30 -22.90 -9.76
N LYS A 175 8.99 -22.16 -8.87
CA LYS A 175 8.65 -22.12 -7.43
C LYS A 175 7.25 -21.58 -7.20
N ALA A 176 6.90 -20.45 -7.80
CA ALA A 176 5.60 -19.81 -7.63
C ALA A 176 4.41 -20.66 -8.11
N ARG A 177 4.62 -21.53 -9.10
CA ARG A 177 3.62 -22.51 -9.57
C ARG A 177 3.45 -23.71 -8.65
N SER A 178 4.46 -24.02 -7.84
CA SER A 178 4.45 -25.14 -6.90
C SER A 178 3.74 -24.82 -5.58
N PHE A 179 3.58 -23.53 -5.27
CA PHE A 179 2.78 -23.01 -4.16
C PHE A 179 1.30 -23.17 -4.46
#